data_AF-A0A4Q9MHK4-F1
#
_entry.id   AF-A0A4Q9MHK4-F1
#
_cell.length_a   1.000
_cell.length_b   1.000
_cell.length_c   1.000
_cell.angle_alpha   90.00
_cell.angle_beta   90.00
_cell.angle_gamma   90.00
#
_symmetry.space_group_name_H-M   'P 1'
#
loop_
_entity.id
_entity.type
_entity.pdbx_description
1 polymer ?
#
loop_
_entity_poly.entity_id
_entity_poly.type
_entity_poly.pdbx_seq_one_letter_code
_entity_poly.pdbx_strand_id
1 'polypeptide(L)'
;MKGNLISLHLLLGLSLVPAVVSSSGDRADEFQSCVSLCQSRTCEPSSLASLSLALRLTRWTCVDDCKYQCMHLITNRAIQHGWPVQQYYGKWPFWRFAGMQEPASVLFSIFNLVAHFGGLRKIQTRVPDSHPMKKYYITFAFASMNAWVWSSVFHTRDLPTTEKLDYFSAALAILYALYYTVIRLFHIYPIERDRLTTTSSSSRAGIRVLWTLLCTLAFLGHVSYLTLLPRFDYSYNMIFNLAVGMSHNLLWLSYSLPSFLSFITRYPGRPRTYRPRHAYKPALFALLTTAATALELFDFPPWGELPSFKILETDLNYVFLDIGPVSEGHALIVPKFHSNRMDEVPDEHLAEILPLAKKIAKALDVVDYNILQNNGKIAFQHVFHVHFHVIPKPNEREGLILDVQHWPRKEVQKEQLAAALEKIQARLELSTSNLAD
;
A
#
# COMPACT_ATOMS: atom_id res chain seq x y z
N MET A 1 42.18 21.61 -26.04
CA MET A 1 40.80 21.36 -26.52
C MET A 1 40.27 20.15 -25.76
N LYS A 2 39.37 20.41 -24.81
CA LYS A 2 38.81 19.43 -23.88
C LYS A 2 37.61 18.76 -24.56
N GLY A 3 37.75 17.50 -24.94
CA GLY A 3 36.68 16.65 -25.45
C GLY A 3 36.71 15.32 -24.70
N ASN A 4 35.54 14.72 -24.50
CA ASN A 4 35.30 13.38 -23.93
C ASN A 4 35.31 13.22 -22.41
N LEU A 5 34.43 13.94 -21.70
CA LEU A 5 34.08 13.59 -20.30
C LEU A 5 32.57 13.56 -20.00
N ILE A 6 31.69 13.59 -21.01
CA ILE A 6 30.22 13.62 -20.79
C ILE A 6 29.55 12.29 -21.16
N SER A 7 30.23 11.39 -21.89
CA SER A 7 29.61 10.13 -22.32
C SER A 7 29.81 8.93 -21.38
N LEU A 8 30.50 9.09 -20.24
CA LEU A 8 30.83 7.98 -19.33
C LEU A 8 29.96 7.92 -18.05
N HIS A 9 29.15 8.94 -17.77
CA HIS A 9 28.23 8.94 -16.62
C HIS A 9 26.83 8.39 -16.92
N LEU A 10 26.49 8.15 -18.19
CA LEU A 10 25.19 7.55 -18.55
C LEU A 10 25.21 6.01 -18.64
N LEU A 11 26.38 5.38 -18.54
CA LEU A 11 26.54 3.92 -18.71
C LEU A 11 26.87 3.17 -17.40
N LEU A 12 27.04 3.86 -16.27
CA LEU A 12 27.24 3.22 -14.96
C LEU A 12 25.94 2.99 -14.16
N GLY A 13 24.77 3.36 -14.69
CA GLY A 13 23.47 3.18 -14.03
C GLY A 13 22.75 1.86 -14.32
N LEU A 14 23.41 0.90 -14.97
CA LEU A 14 22.77 -0.33 -15.49
C LEU A 14 23.20 -1.62 -14.76
N SER A 15 23.78 -1.52 -13.57
CA SER A 15 24.18 -2.70 -12.78
C SER A 15 23.69 -2.66 -11.33
N LEU A 16 22.42 -2.39 -11.13
CA LEU A 16 21.70 -2.82 -9.92
C LEU A 16 20.28 -3.17 -10.38
N VAL A 17 20.12 -4.34 -11.02
CA VAL A 17 18.81 -5.00 -11.02
C VAL A 17 18.63 -5.45 -9.58
N PRO A 18 17.77 -4.82 -8.76
CA PRO A 18 17.44 -5.41 -7.49
C PRO A 18 16.82 -6.76 -7.84
N ALA A 19 17.29 -7.83 -7.20
CA ALA A 19 16.46 -9.02 -7.15
C ALA A 19 15.06 -8.54 -6.74
N VAL A 20 14.02 -8.88 -7.50
CA VAL A 20 12.64 -8.57 -7.14
C VAL A 20 12.35 -9.41 -5.90
N VAL A 21 12.73 -8.87 -4.75
CA VAL A 21 12.50 -9.53 -3.47
C VAL A 21 11.04 -9.25 -3.16
N SER A 22 10.23 -10.30 -3.01
CA SER A 22 8.86 -10.18 -2.51
C SER A 22 8.85 -9.36 -1.22
N SER A 23 7.75 -8.69 -0.88
CA SER A 23 7.74 -7.80 0.28
C SER A 23 8.22 -8.52 1.54
N SER A 24 8.87 -7.78 2.45
CA SER A 24 9.45 -8.35 3.67
C SER A 24 8.42 -9.15 4.49
N GLY A 25 7.16 -8.70 4.52
CA GLY A 25 6.05 -9.41 5.15
C GLY A 25 5.72 -10.76 4.50
N ASP A 26 5.84 -10.87 3.17
CA ASP A 26 5.60 -12.13 2.44
C ASP A 26 6.65 -13.20 2.78
N ARG A 27 7.85 -12.76 3.14
CA ARG A 27 8.98 -13.62 3.52
C ARG A 27 8.99 -13.98 5.00
N ALA A 28 8.14 -13.36 5.82
CA ALA A 28 8.11 -13.61 7.24
C ALA A 28 7.54 -15.01 7.51
N ASP A 29 8.31 -15.86 8.20
CA ASP A 29 7.88 -17.21 8.59
C ASP A 29 6.57 -17.18 9.39
N GLU A 30 6.39 -16.15 10.21
CA GLU A 30 5.17 -15.91 10.97
C GLU A 30 3.94 -15.74 10.07
N PHE A 31 4.08 -14.94 9.00
CA PHE A 31 3.00 -14.71 8.05
C PHE A 31 2.65 -15.98 7.28
N GLN A 32 3.66 -16.68 6.75
CA GLN A 32 3.45 -17.92 6.01
C GLN A 32 2.80 -19.01 6.88
N SER A 33 3.26 -19.14 8.13
CA SER A 33 2.71 -20.09 9.10
C SER A 33 1.26 -19.75 9.45
N CYS A 34 0.96 -18.46 9.68
CA CYS A 34 -0.41 -18.01 9.96
C CYS A 34 -1.35 -18.34 8.80
N VAL A 35 -0.95 -18.03 7.55
CA VAL A 35 -1.79 -18.27 6.38
C VAL A 35 -2.03 -19.76 6.17
N SER A 36 -1.01 -20.61 6.31
CA SER A 36 -1.14 -22.06 6.21
C SER A 36 -2.10 -22.63 7.28
N LEU A 37 -1.97 -22.16 8.52
CA LEU A 37 -2.85 -22.58 9.62
C LEU A 37 -4.30 -22.13 9.40
N CYS A 38 -4.51 -20.88 8.97
CA CYS A 38 -5.85 -20.37 8.65
C CYS A 38 -6.48 -21.17 7.50
N GLN A 39 -5.72 -21.40 6.43
CA GLN A 39 -6.22 -22.14 5.27
C GLN A 39 -6.64 -23.55 5.64
N SER A 40 -5.83 -24.28 6.41
CA SER A 40 -6.13 -25.65 6.83
C SER A 40 -7.32 -25.77 7.78
N ARG A 41 -7.54 -24.76 8.64
CA ARG A 41 -8.64 -24.76 9.63
C ARG A 41 -9.96 -24.22 9.09
N THR A 42 -9.91 -23.27 8.16
CA THR A 42 -11.08 -22.45 7.78
C THR A 42 -11.56 -22.72 6.35
N CYS A 43 -10.67 -23.12 5.44
CA CYS A 43 -11.01 -23.23 4.01
C CYS A 43 -11.37 -24.67 3.60
N GLU A 44 -12.54 -25.17 4.04
CA GLU A 44 -13.15 -26.40 3.51
C GLU A 44 -14.01 -26.13 2.25
N PRO A 45 -14.33 -27.12 1.39
CA PRO A 45 -15.05 -26.90 0.13
C PRO A 45 -16.43 -26.22 0.26
N SER A 46 -17.08 -26.33 1.43
CA SER A 46 -18.35 -25.69 1.80
C SER A 46 -18.21 -24.25 2.31
N SER A 47 -16.97 -23.74 2.44
CA SER A 47 -16.65 -22.43 3.04
C SER A 47 -16.98 -21.20 2.18
N LEU A 48 -17.48 -21.34 0.95
CA LEU A 48 -17.96 -20.16 0.22
C LEU A 48 -19.13 -19.45 0.96
N ALA A 49 -19.84 -20.19 1.83
CA ALA A 49 -20.88 -19.66 2.69
C ALA A 49 -20.37 -18.84 3.90
N SER A 50 -19.07 -18.94 4.26
CA SER A 50 -18.50 -18.19 5.40
C SER A 50 -18.10 -16.75 5.04
N LEU A 51 -17.91 -16.45 3.76
CA LEU A 51 -17.56 -15.10 3.30
C LEU A 51 -18.79 -14.20 3.23
N SER A 52 -18.62 -12.96 3.69
CA SER A 52 -19.65 -11.93 3.58
C SER A 52 -20.08 -11.71 2.11
N LEU A 53 -21.31 -11.26 1.90
CA LEU A 53 -21.83 -11.00 0.55
C LEU A 53 -20.92 -10.04 -0.24
N ALA A 54 -20.39 -9.02 0.42
CA ALA A 54 -19.49 -8.05 -0.19
C ALA A 54 -18.20 -8.72 -0.72
N LEU A 55 -17.59 -9.62 0.06
CA LEU A 55 -16.40 -10.36 -0.34
C LEU A 55 -16.67 -11.33 -1.50
N ARG A 56 -17.85 -11.97 -1.49
CA ARG A 56 -18.29 -12.83 -2.61
C ARG A 56 -18.51 -12.05 -3.90
N LEU A 57 -19.19 -10.90 -3.82
CA LEU A 57 -19.44 -10.02 -4.97
C LEU A 57 -18.14 -9.48 -5.57
N THR A 58 -17.15 -9.20 -4.73
CA THR A 58 -15.82 -8.72 -5.14
C THR A 58 -14.82 -9.86 -5.40
N ARG A 59 -15.29 -11.11 -5.49
CA ARG A 59 -14.49 -12.30 -5.86
C ARG A 59 -13.26 -12.54 -4.98
N TRP A 60 -13.39 -12.34 -3.67
CA TRP A 60 -12.39 -12.80 -2.71
C TRP A 60 -12.55 -14.31 -2.48
N THR A 61 -11.43 -15.00 -2.35
CA THR A 61 -11.41 -16.42 -1.95
C THR A 61 -11.18 -16.55 -0.45
N CYS A 62 -11.47 -17.71 0.12
CA CYS A 62 -11.16 -18.00 1.54
C CYS A 62 -9.66 -17.82 1.83
N VAL A 63 -8.79 -18.23 0.90
CA VAL A 63 -7.34 -18.08 1.04
C VAL A 63 -6.93 -16.60 1.05
N ASP A 64 -7.55 -15.77 0.21
CA ASP A 64 -7.29 -14.32 0.22
C ASP A 64 -7.75 -13.67 1.51
N ASP A 65 -8.86 -14.15 2.08
CA ASP A 65 -9.35 -13.69 3.38
C ASP A 65 -8.37 -14.07 4.50
N CYS A 66 -7.87 -15.31 4.51
CA CYS A 66 -6.82 -15.75 5.43
C CYS A 66 -5.56 -14.88 5.35
N LYS A 67 -5.09 -14.56 4.13
CA LYS A 67 -3.96 -13.64 3.93
C LYS A 67 -4.23 -12.27 4.55
N TYR A 68 -5.41 -11.72 4.32
CA TYR A 68 -5.81 -10.44 4.91
C TYR A 68 -5.84 -10.49 6.45
N GLN A 69 -6.45 -11.52 7.04
CA GLN A 69 -6.53 -11.65 8.50
C GLN A 69 -5.15 -11.79 9.13
N CYS A 70 -4.28 -12.63 8.57
CA CYS A 70 -2.92 -12.82 9.05
C CYS A 70 -2.06 -11.55 8.91
N MET A 71 -2.18 -10.85 7.79
CA MET A 71 -1.52 -9.56 7.57
C MET A 71 -1.90 -8.56 8.66
N HIS A 72 -3.20 -8.40 8.94
CA HIS A 72 -3.68 -7.48 9.97
C HIS A 72 -3.32 -7.94 11.39
N LEU A 73 -3.38 -9.24 11.69
CA LEU A 73 -2.98 -9.77 12.99
C LEU A 73 -1.50 -9.43 13.31
N ILE A 74 -0.61 -9.64 12.35
CA ILE A 74 0.83 -9.37 12.50
C ILE A 74 1.09 -7.87 12.52
N THR A 75 0.40 -7.10 11.67
CA THR A 75 0.49 -5.63 11.67
C THR A 75 0.05 -5.04 13.00
N ASN A 76 -1.05 -5.53 13.56
CA ASN A 76 -1.57 -5.06 14.85
C ASN A 76 -0.57 -5.31 15.97
N ARG A 77 0.06 -6.47 15.96
CA ARG A 77 1.15 -6.82 16.88
C ARG A 77 2.36 -5.89 16.69
N ALA A 78 2.80 -5.68 15.45
CA ALA A 78 3.94 -4.81 15.17
C ALA A 78 3.71 -3.39 15.71
N ILE A 79 2.54 -2.82 15.48
CA ILE A 79 2.17 -1.49 15.98
C ILE A 79 2.13 -1.44 17.52
N GLN A 80 1.54 -2.45 18.17
CA GLN A 80 1.50 -2.53 19.64
C GLN A 80 2.89 -2.53 20.29
N HIS A 81 3.90 -3.07 19.61
CA HIS A 81 5.28 -3.15 20.10
C HIS A 81 6.19 -2.03 19.56
N GLY A 82 5.66 -1.08 18.79
CA GLY A 82 6.47 -0.04 18.16
C GLY A 82 7.44 -0.59 17.09
N TRP A 83 7.17 -1.78 16.55
CA TRP A 83 7.95 -2.37 15.47
C TRP A 83 7.56 -1.78 14.11
N PRO A 84 8.48 -1.77 13.13
CA PRO A 84 8.17 -1.31 11.80
C PRO A 84 7.12 -2.19 11.14
N VAL A 85 6.04 -1.57 10.66
CA VAL A 85 5.02 -2.22 9.84
C VAL A 85 5.68 -2.74 8.56
N GLN A 86 5.29 -3.94 8.14
CA GLN A 86 5.81 -4.57 6.94
C GLN A 86 4.81 -4.42 5.79
N GLN A 87 5.33 -4.38 4.56
CA GLN A 87 4.50 -4.54 3.37
C GLN A 87 4.27 -6.02 3.07
N TYR A 88 3.11 -6.31 2.49
CA TYR A 88 2.69 -7.63 2.05
C TYR A 88 2.19 -7.52 0.61
N TYR A 89 2.66 -8.41 -0.27
CA TYR A 89 2.34 -8.41 -1.70
C TYR A 89 2.53 -7.05 -2.38
N GLY A 90 3.58 -6.31 -2.01
CA GLY A 90 3.89 -4.98 -2.55
C GLY A 90 3.01 -3.85 -2.01
N LYS A 91 2.20 -4.10 -0.97
CA LYS A 91 1.24 -3.13 -0.44
C LYS A 91 1.32 -3.01 1.08
N TRP A 92 0.96 -1.86 1.59
CA TRP A 92 0.73 -1.66 3.01
C TRP A 92 -0.56 -2.37 3.47
N PRO A 93 -0.67 -2.72 4.76
CA PRO A 93 -1.82 -3.45 5.31
C PRO A 93 -3.07 -2.54 5.42
N PHE A 94 -3.69 -2.25 4.28
CA PHE A 94 -4.90 -1.44 4.22
C PHE A 94 -6.12 -2.18 4.78
N TRP A 95 -7.02 -1.43 5.40
CA TRP A 95 -8.31 -1.94 5.84
C TRP A 95 -9.27 -2.06 4.66
N ARG A 96 -9.85 -3.25 4.49
CA ARG A 96 -10.89 -3.49 3.48
C ARG A 96 -12.21 -2.90 3.95
N PHE A 97 -12.97 -2.32 3.02
CA PHE A 97 -14.33 -1.85 3.26
C PHE A 97 -15.25 -2.31 2.13
N ALA A 98 -16.38 -2.96 2.46
CA ALA A 98 -17.31 -3.49 1.45
C ALA A 98 -16.63 -4.33 0.34
N GLY A 99 -15.56 -5.06 0.69
CA GLY A 99 -14.78 -5.87 -0.25
C GLY A 99 -13.77 -5.10 -1.11
N MET A 100 -13.73 -3.77 -1.01
CA MET A 100 -12.69 -2.95 -1.65
C MET A 100 -11.36 -3.12 -0.92
N GLN A 101 -10.31 -3.43 -1.67
CA GLN A 101 -8.94 -3.57 -1.16
C GLN A 101 -8.37 -2.23 -0.68
N GLU A 102 -8.59 -1.16 -1.44
CA GLU A 102 -8.05 0.18 -1.17
C GLU A 102 -9.18 1.24 -1.25
N PRO A 103 -10.03 1.35 -0.20
CA PRO A 103 -11.26 2.15 -0.27
C PRO A 103 -11.03 3.64 -0.58
N ALA A 104 -9.94 4.22 -0.06
CA ALA A 104 -9.58 5.61 -0.33
C ALA A 104 -9.21 5.81 -1.81
N SER A 105 -8.39 4.93 -2.38
CA SER A 105 -8.02 4.95 -3.80
C SER A 105 -9.26 4.82 -4.69
N VAL A 106 -10.19 3.91 -4.36
CA VAL A 106 -11.47 3.77 -5.08
C VAL A 106 -12.28 5.08 -5.03
N LEU A 107 -12.41 5.69 -3.85
CA LEU A 107 -13.17 6.93 -3.67
C LEU A 107 -12.56 8.09 -4.50
N PHE A 108 -11.24 8.27 -4.44
CA PHE A 108 -10.57 9.33 -5.18
C PHE A 108 -10.59 9.08 -6.70
N SER A 109 -10.54 7.83 -7.16
CA SER A 109 -10.73 7.49 -8.58
C SER A 109 -12.15 7.82 -9.06
N ILE A 110 -13.18 7.57 -8.24
CA ILE A 110 -14.56 7.99 -8.53
C ILE A 110 -14.68 9.53 -8.56
N PHE A 111 -14.05 10.26 -7.64
CA PHE A 111 -14.06 11.72 -7.67
C PHE A 111 -13.39 12.28 -8.93
N ASN A 112 -12.27 11.70 -9.37
CA ASN A 112 -11.65 12.07 -10.63
C ASN A 112 -12.56 11.76 -11.83
N LEU A 113 -13.22 10.59 -11.85
CA LEU A 113 -14.21 10.24 -12.87
C LEU A 113 -15.33 11.30 -12.96
N VAL A 114 -15.89 11.71 -11.82
CA VAL A 114 -16.92 12.76 -11.74
C VAL A 114 -16.39 14.10 -12.25
N ALA A 115 -15.14 14.47 -11.91
CA ALA A 115 -14.50 15.69 -12.40
C ALA A 115 -14.36 15.68 -13.93
N HIS A 116 -13.94 14.56 -14.53
CA HIS A 116 -13.84 14.42 -15.99
C HIS A 116 -15.21 14.49 -16.67
N PHE A 117 -16.23 13.88 -16.08
CA PHE A 117 -17.61 13.98 -16.58
C PHE A 117 -18.14 15.41 -16.52
N GLY A 118 -17.88 16.14 -15.43
CA GLY A 118 -18.17 17.57 -15.32
C GLY A 118 -17.40 18.41 -16.35
N GLY A 119 -16.14 18.06 -16.62
CA GLY A 119 -15.32 18.67 -17.68
C GLY A 119 -15.88 18.43 -19.08
N LEU A 120 -16.33 17.20 -19.38
CA LEU A 120 -16.96 16.84 -20.65
C LEU A 120 -18.21 17.69 -20.92
N ARG A 121 -19.10 17.81 -19.92
CA ARG A 121 -20.30 18.66 -20.03
C ARG A 121 -19.95 20.13 -20.30
N LYS A 122 -18.91 20.66 -19.65
CA LYS A 122 -18.43 22.03 -19.91
C LYS A 122 -17.89 22.19 -21.34
N ILE A 123 -17.16 21.21 -21.86
CA ILE A 123 -16.66 21.24 -23.25
C ILE A 123 -17.83 21.18 -24.24
N GLN A 124 -18.79 20.29 -24.02
CA GLN A 124 -19.96 20.13 -24.90
C GLN A 124 -20.79 21.41 -24.99
N THR A 125 -20.97 22.12 -23.86
CA THR A 125 -21.81 23.32 -23.76
C THR A 125 -21.09 24.62 -24.10
N ARG A 126 -19.81 24.77 -23.76
CA ARG A 126 -19.09 26.05 -23.91
C ARG A 126 -18.22 26.14 -25.16
N VAL A 127 -17.88 25.02 -25.79
CA VAL A 127 -17.03 25.01 -26.99
C VAL A 127 -17.93 24.81 -28.22
N PRO A 128 -17.93 25.73 -29.20
CA PRO A 128 -18.70 25.58 -30.43
C PRO A 128 -18.35 24.30 -31.20
N ASP A 129 -19.31 23.69 -31.90
CA ASP A 129 -19.07 22.47 -32.70
C ASP A 129 -18.08 22.68 -33.85
N SER A 130 -17.99 23.91 -34.36
CA SER A 130 -17.01 24.33 -35.36
C SER A 130 -15.57 24.45 -34.82
N HIS A 131 -15.36 24.38 -33.50
CA HIS A 131 -14.02 24.51 -32.94
C HIS A 131 -13.19 23.25 -33.24
N PRO A 132 -12.03 23.37 -33.93
CA PRO A 132 -11.30 22.22 -34.47
C PRO A 132 -10.76 21.25 -33.41
N MET A 133 -10.55 21.74 -32.18
CA MET A 133 -10.10 20.91 -31.06
C MET A 133 -11.23 20.22 -30.28
N LYS A 134 -12.51 20.53 -30.52
CA LYS A 134 -13.62 20.03 -29.67
C LYS A 134 -13.65 18.51 -29.61
N LYS A 135 -13.52 17.84 -30.77
CA LYS A 135 -13.50 16.37 -30.87
C LYS A 135 -12.35 15.76 -30.04
N TYR A 136 -11.16 16.34 -30.13
CA TYR A 136 -10.00 15.87 -29.36
C TYR A 136 -10.20 15.99 -27.85
N TYR A 137 -10.78 17.09 -27.38
CA TYR A 137 -11.06 17.26 -25.95
C TYR A 137 -12.14 16.30 -25.44
N ILE A 138 -13.16 16.01 -26.25
CA ILE A 138 -14.18 15.01 -25.93
C ILE A 138 -13.55 13.61 -25.84
N THR A 139 -12.74 13.22 -26.83
CA THR A 139 -12.05 11.92 -26.81
C THR A 139 -11.10 11.80 -25.61
N PHE A 140 -10.36 12.85 -25.26
CA PHE A 140 -9.52 12.85 -24.06
C PHE A 140 -10.34 12.64 -22.78
N ALA A 141 -11.51 13.28 -22.68
CA ALA A 141 -12.40 13.08 -21.55
C ALA A 141 -12.87 11.62 -21.46
N PHE A 142 -13.26 10.98 -22.57
CA PHE A 142 -13.62 9.56 -22.57
C PHE A 142 -12.45 8.64 -22.22
N ALA A 143 -11.26 8.87 -22.78
CA ALA A 143 -10.06 8.09 -22.44
C ALA A 143 -9.72 8.21 -20.95
N SER A 144 -9.83 9.41 -20.37
CA SER A 144 -9.59 9.64 -18.94
C SER A 144 -10.66 8.99 -18.07
N MET A 145 -11.94 9.10 -18.44
CA MET A 145 -13.03 8.41 -17.72
C MET A 145 -12.82 6.89 -17.72
N ASN A 146 -12.38 6.31 -18.84
CA ASN A 146 -12.02 4.89 -18.91
C ASN A 146 -10.87 4.54 -17.95
N ALA A 147 -9.82 5.37 -17.87
CA ALA A 147 -8.74 5.18 -16.91
C ALA A 147 -9.23 5.19 -15.46
N TRP A 148 -10.06 6.16 -15.08
CA TRP A 148 -10.56 6.24 -13.70
C TRP A 148 -11.57 5.13 -13.34
N VAL A 149 -12.31 4.62 -14.32
CA VAL A 149 -13.15 3.42 -14.13
C VAL A 149 -12.28 2.21 -13.82
N TRP A 150 -11.25 1.94 -14.65
CA TRP A 150 -10.39 0.78 -14.43
C TRP A 150 -9.53 0.89 -13.17
N SER A 151 -9.06 2.10 -12.83
CA SER A 151 -8.42 2.36 -11.54
C SER A 151 -9.36 2.04 -10.37
N SER A 152 -10.63 2.48 -10.43
CA SER A 152 -11.61 2.15 -9.39
C SER A 152 -11.84 0.64 -9.26
N VAL A 153 -11.88 -0.09 -10.38
CA VAL A 153 -12.05 -1.55 -10.40
C VAL A 153 -10.81 -2.26 -9.83
N PHE A 154 -9.61 -1.83 -10.23
CA PHE A 154 -8.34 -2.38 -9.76
C PHE A 154 -8.16 -2.21 -8.25
N HIS A 155 -8.36 -0.99 -7.73
CA HIS A 155 -8.26 -0.72 -6.29
C HIS A 155 -9.39 -1.36 -5.47
N THR A 156 -10.52 -1.71 -6.11
CA THR A 156 -11.54 -2.55 -5.47
C THR A 156 -11.03 -3.97 -5.34
N ARG A 157 -10.53 -4.56 -6.42
CA ARG A 157 -10.03 -5.93 -6.44
C ARG A 157 -8.88 -6.08 -7.44
N ASP A 158 -7.71 -6.35 -6.89
CA ASP A 158 -6.50 -6.63 -7.64
C ASP A 158 -6.52 -8.07 -8.19
N LEU A 159 -6.58 -8.19 -9.52
CA LEU A 159 -6.50 -9.43 -10.28
C LEU A 159 -5.62 -9.18 -11.51
N PRO A 160 -4.97 -10.21 -12.08
CA PRO A 160 -4.12 -10.04 -13.26
C PRO A 160 -4.82 -9.36 -14.46
N THR A 161 -6.14 -9.49 -14.56
CA THR A 161 -6.94 -8.82 -15.61
C THR A 161 -7.27 -7.37 -15.26
N THR A 162 -7.67 -7.08 -14.03
CA THR A 162 -8.01 -5.71 -13.60
C THR A 162 -6.78 -4.83 -13.57
N GLU A 163 -5.65 -5.40 -13.15
CA GLU A 163 -4.33 -4.80 -13.19
C GLU A 163 -3.94 -4.36 -14.61
N LYS A 164 -3.96 -5.28 -15.57
CA LYS A 164 -3.63 -4.96 -16.97
C LYS A 164 -4.53 -3.87 -17.54
N LEU A 165 -5.82 -3.92 -17.24
CA LEU A 165 -6.79 -2.96 -17.77
C LEU A 165 -6.63 -1.57 -17.15
N ASP A 166 -6.24 -1.48 -15.88
CA ASP A 166 -5.87 -0.21 -15.26
C ASP A 166 -4.65 0.41 -15.93
N TYR A 167 -3.54 -0.33 -16.00
CA TYR A 167 -2.30 0.17 -16.61
C TYR A 167 -2.46 0.53 -18.10
N PHE A 168 -3.17 -0.28 -18.88
CA PHE A 168 -3.41 0.03 -20.30
C PHE A 168 -4.31 1.26 -20.47
N SER A 169 -5.29 1.44 -19.57
CA SER A 169 -6.17 2.60 -19.62
C SER A 169 -5.46 3.89 -19.19
N ALA A 170 -4.59 3.82 -18.18
CA ALA A 170 -3.72 4.93 -17.78
C ALA A 170 -2.75 5.31 -18.91
N ALA A 171 -2.09 4.33 -19.53
CA ALA A 171 -1.20 4.54 -20.67
C ALA A 171 -1.92 5.17 -21.87
N LEU A 172 -3.15 4.72 -22.17
CA LEU A 172 -3.98 5.30 -23.21
C LEU A 172 -4.29 6.78 -22.91
N ALA A 173 -4.69 7.11 -21.68
CA ALA A 173 -5.02 8.48 -21.29
C ALA A 173 -3.80 9.41 -21.39
N ILE A 174 -2.64 9.00 -20.87
CA ILE A 174 -1.39 9.78 -20.89
C ILE A 174 -0.89 9.97 -22.32
N LEU A 175 -0.88 8.91 -23.13
CA LEU A 175 -0.47 8.97 -24.53
C LEU A 175 -1.42 9.82 -25.37
N TYR A 176 -2.74 9.69 -25.15
CA TYR A 176 -3.71 10.55 -25.82
C TYR A 176 -3.53 12.02 -25.40
N ALA A 177 -3.17 12.28 -24.14
CA ALA A 177 -2.88 13.62 -23.65
C ALA A 177 -1.69 14.26 -24.41
N LEU A 178 -0.61 13.50 -24.59
CA LEU A 178 0.52 13.92 -25.43
C LEU A 178 0.07 14.15 -26.88
N TYR A 179 -0.69 13.20 -27.44
CA TYR A 179 -1.18 13.24 -28.81
C TYR A 179 -1.94 14.53 -29.15
N TYR A 180 -2.98 14.89 -28.37
CA TYR A 180 -3.75 16.10 -28.65
C TYR A 180 -2.96 17.37 -28.33
N THR A 181 -2.01 17.32 -27.38
CA THR A 181 -1.17 18.47 -27.02
C THR A 181 -0.25 18.86 -28.17
N VAL A 182 0.40 17.89 -28.81
CA VAL A 182 1.20 18.11 -30.03
C VAL A 182 0.32 18.71 -31.13
N ILE A 183 -0.85 18.13 -31.38
CA ILE A 183 -1.80 18.66 -32.38
C ILE A 183 -2.19 20.11 -32.10
N ARG A 184 -2.45 20.43 -30.83
CA ARG A 184 -2.85 21.78 -30.39
C ARG A 184 -1.72 22.79 -30.53
N LEU A 185 -0.54 22.48 -30.00
CA LEU A 185 0.56 23.44 -29.88
C LEU A 185 1.24 23.74 -31.21
N PHE A 186 1.20 22.80 -32.16
CA PHE A 186 1.76 22.95 -33.50
C PHE A 186 0.70 23.19 -34.59
N HIS A 187 -0.57 23.39 -34.20
CA HIS A 187 -1.70 23.72 -35.10
C HIS A 187 -1.87 22.75 -36.27
N ILE A 188 -1.80 21.44 -35.96
CA ILE A 188 -1.86 20.33 -36.93
C ILE A 188 -3.30 19.77 -37.07
N TYR A 189 -4.26 20.37 -36.35
CA TYR A 189 -5.67 19.99 -36.42
C TYR A 189 -6.30 20.32 -37.79
N PRO A 190 -7.34 19.57 -38.22
CA PRO A 190 -8.07 19.90 -39.43
C PRO A 190 -8.79 21.25 -39.25
N ILE A 191 -8.70 22.11 -40.28
CA ILE A 191 -9.42 23.39 -40.34
C ILE A 191 -10.55 23.19 -41.36
N GLU A 192 -11.81 23.31 -40.92
CA GLU A 192 -12.97 23.34 -41.83
C GLU A 192 -12.87 24.56 -42.75
N ARG A 193 -13.11 24.35 -44.04
CA ARG A 193 -12.92 25.33 -45.10
C ARG A 193 -14.23 25.56 -45.83
N ASP A 194 -14.61 26.82 -45.94
CA ASP A 194 -15.51 27.23 -47.01
C ASP A 194 -14.86 26.96 -48.37
N ARG A 195 -15.68 26.49 -49.32
CA ARG A 195 -15.31 25.86 -50.59
C ARG A 195 -14.51 26.73 -51.60
N LEU A 196 -14.09 27.95 -51.26
CA LEU A 196 -13.69 28.95 -52.26
C LEU A 196 -12.23 29.45 -52.25
N THR A 197 -11.35 28.95 -51.37
CA THR A 197 -9.90 29.32 -51.47
C THR A 197 -8.96 28.15 -51.15
N THR A 198 -8.12 27.83 -52.13
CA THR A 198 -6.88 27.02 -52.08
C THR A 198 -5.91 27.60 -51.04
N THR A 199 -5.03 26.90 -50.30
CA THR A 199 -4.42 25.57 -50.34
C THR A 199 -4.26 25.08 -48.89
N SER A 200 -4.51 23.80 -48.61
CA SER A 200 -4.10 23.18 -47.33
C SER A 200 -2.70 22.75 -47.63
N SER A 201 -1.73 23.27 -46.89
CA SER A 201 -0.37 22.77 -46.99
C SER A 201 -0.43 21.26 -46.75
N SER A 202 -0.32 20.47 -47.82
CA SER A 202 -0.38 19.01 -47.84
C SER A 202 0.49 18.39 -46.72
N SER A 203 1.58 19.09 -46.38
CA SER A 203 2.50 18.75 -45.30
C SER A 203 1.83 18.62 -43.91
N ARG A 204 0.93 19.52 -43.49
CA ARG A 204 0.34 19.46 -42.14
C ARG A 204 -0.61 18.29 -41.97
N ALA A 205 -1.37 17.97 -43.02
CA ALA A 205 -2.22 16.77 -43.03
C ALA A 205 -1.35 15.50 -42.95
N GLY A 206 -0.24 15.45 -43.70
CA GLY A 206 0.75 14.36 -43.63
C GLY A 206 1.38 14.20 -42.25
N ILE A 207 1.81 15.32 -41.63
CA ILE A 207 2.37 15.31 -40.26
C ILE A 207 1.35 14.78 -39.25
N ARG A 208 0.07 15.17 -39.36
CA ARG A 208 -0.98 14.65 -38.48
C ARG A 208 -1.11 13.13 -38.61
N VAL A 209 -1.20 12.62 -39.84
CA VAL A 209 -1.34 11.17 -40.09
C VAL A 209 -0.13 10.43 -39.54
N LEU A 210 1.09 10.91 -39.81
CA LEU A 210 2.32 10.32 -39.28
C LEU A 210 2.32 10.28 -37.75
N TRP A 211 1.97 11.39 -37.10
CA TRP A 211 1.90 11.46 -35.65
C TRP A 211 0.84 10.53 -35.05
N THR A 212 -0.34 10.43 -35.68
CA THR A 212 -1.37 9.47 -35.31
C THR A 212 -0.86 8.05 -35.43
N LEU A 213 -0.22 7.68 -36.55
CA LEU A 213 0.34 6.34 -36.75
C LEU A 213 1.41 6.02 -35.71
N LEU A 214 2.32 6.96 -35.41
CA LEU A 214 3.36 6.78 -34.40
C LEU A 214 2.76 6.53 -33.01
N CYS A 215 1.77 7.33 -32.59
CA CYS A 215 1.12 7.13 -31.30
C CYS A 215 0.35 5.80 -31.23
N THR A 216 -0.39 5.44 -32.29
CA THR A 216 -1.12 4.18 -32.35
C THR A 216 -0.18 2.98 -32.30
N LEU A 217 0.90 3.00 -33.08
CA LEU A 217 1.90 1.92 -33.07
C LEU A 217 2.64 1.84 -31.74
N ALA A 218 2.96 2.98 -31.11
CA ALA A 218 3.55 3.00 -29.77
C ALA A 218 2.61 2.37 -28.73
N PHE A 219 1.32 2.69 -28.78
CA PHE A 219 0.33 2.09 -27.86
C PHE A 219 0.15 0.60 -28.09
N LEU A 220 0.00 0.17 -29.35
CA LEU A 220 -0.13 -1.24 -29.70
C LEU A 220 1.13 -2.02 -29.29
N GLY A 221 2.32 -1.48 -29.56
CA GLY A 221 3.59 -2.06 -29.13
C GLY A 221 3.67 -2.20 -27.60
N HIS A 222 3.28 -1.16 -26.86
CA HIS A 222 3.24 -1.15 -25.39
C HIS A 222 2.31 -2.25 -24.84
N VAL A 223 1.07 -2.31 -25.34
CA VAL A 223 0.08 -3.31 -24.90
C VAL A 223 0.50 -4.73 -25.30
N SER A 224 1.00 -4.92 -26.52
CA SER A 224 1.49 -6.22 -26.99
C SER A 224 2.67 -6.71 -26.16
N TYR A 225 3.66 -5.86 -25.88
CA TYR A 225 4.81 -6.20 -25.05
C TYR A 225 4.40 -6.67 -23.66
N LEU A 226 3.55 -5.90 -22.97
CA LEU A 226 3.08 -6.21 -21.61
C LEU A 226 2.10 -7.39 -21.54
N THR A 227 1.51 -7.79 -22.68
CA THR A 227 0.58 -8.92 -22.75
C THR A 227 1.28 -10.23 -23.07
N LEU A 228 2.30 -10.21 -23.94
CA LEU A 228 2.96 -11.40 -24.46
C LEU A 228 3.98 -12.01 -23.49
N LEU A 229 4.49 -11.23 -22.53
CA LEU A 229 5.45 -11.72 -21.54
C LEU A 229 4.76 -12.55 -20.44
N PRO A 230 5.43 -13.58 -19.89
CA PRO A 230 4.87 -14.44 -18.84
C PRO A 230 4.55 -13.68 -17.53
N ARG A 231 5.24 -12.56 -17.30
CA ARG A 231 5.04 -11.67 -16.16
C ARG A 231 4.89 -10.24 -16.66
N PHE A 232 4.05 -9.46 -15.98
CA PHE A 232 3.87 -8.04 -16.27
C PHE A 232 5.13 -7.26 -15.87
N ASP A 233 5.72 -6.53 -16.82
CA ASP A 233 6.91 -5.72 -16.57
C ASP A 233 6.52 -4.32 -16.09
N TYR A 234 6.39 -4.18 -14.76
CA TYR A 234 6.05 -2.91 -14.12
C TYR A 234 7.11 -1.84 -14.37
N SER A 235 8.39 -2.21 -14.36
CA SER A 235 9.49 -1.27 -14.56
C SER A 235 9.41 -0.62 -15.94
N TYR A 236 9.22 -1.43 -16.98
CA TYR A 236 8.98 -0.92 -18.34
C TYR A 236 7.73 -0.04 -18.39
N ASN A 237 6.61 -0.50 -17.82
CA ASN A 237 5.37 0.26 -17.84
C ASN A 237 5.51 1.64 -17.19
N MET A 238 6.20 1.71 -16.05
CA MET A 238 6.48 2.96 -15.35
C MET A 238 7.38 3.88 -16.18
N ILE A 239 8.46 3.36 -16.77
CA ILE A 239 9.35 4.14 -17.63
C ILE A 239 8.60 4.71 -18.84
N PHE A 240 7.77 3.90 -19.51
CA PHE A 240 6.97 4.35 -20.65
C PHE A 240 6.04 5.50 -20.27
N ASN A 241 5.22 5.32 -19.22
CA ASN A 241 4.27 6.34 -18.78
C ASN A 241 4.96 7.61 -18.29
N LEU A 242 6.07 7.47 -17.56
CA LEU A 242 6.87 8.60 -17.10
C LEU A 242 7.45 9.40 -18.27
N ALA A 243 8.02 8.72 -19.28
CA ALA A 243 8.60 9.37 -20.45
C ALA A 243 7.53 10.14 -21.26
N VAL A 244 6.37 9.53 -21.51
CA VAL A 244 5.26 10.16 -22.24
C VAL A 244 4.67 11.32 -21.43
N GLY A 245 4.44 11.13 -20.13
CA GLY A 245 3.91 12.15 -19.23
C GLY A 245 4.86 13.34 -19.04
N MET A 246 6.16 13.10 -18.87
CA MET A 246 7.16 14.17 -18.82
C MET A 246 7.22 14.94 -20.13
N SER A 247 7.17 14.26 -21.29
CA SER A 247 7.11 14.92 -22.59
C SER A 247 5.88 15.82 -22.73
N HIS A 248 4.71 15.35 -22.27
CA HIS A 248 3.49 16.14 -22.23
C HIS A 248 3.63 17.39 -21.34
N ASN A 249 4.19 17.23 -20.13
CA ASN A 249 4.39 18.32 -19.19
C ASN A 249 5.40 19.36 -19.72
N LEU A 250 6.51 18.92 -20.32
CA LEU A 250 7.51 19.79 -20.93
C LEU A 250 6.91 20.67 -22.04
N LEU A 251 5.98 20.14 -22.83
CA LEU A 251 5.27 20.92 -23.85
C LEU A 251 4.39 22.01 -23.23
N TRP A 252 3.68 21.73 -22.14
CA TRP A 252 2.86 22.72 -21.44
C TRP A 252 3.68 23.75 -20.66
N LEU A 253 4.82 23.36 -20.11
CA LEU A 253 5.80 24.30 -19.54
C LEU A 253 6.34 25.23 -20.62
N SER A 254 6.70 24.68 -21.78
CA SER A 254 7.17 25.44 -22.95
C SER A 254 6.13 26.44 -23.46
N TYR A 255 4.85 26.05 -23.49
CA TYR A 255 3.73 26.94 -23.82
C TYR A 255 3.62 28.12 -22.84
N SER A 256 3.93 27.88 -21.57
CA SER A 256 3.76 28.84 -20.47
C SER A 256 4.93 29.83 -20.30
N LEU A 257 6.06 29.57 -20.97
CA LEU A 257 7.26 30.41 -20.93
C LEU A 257 6.99 31.89 -21.28
N PRO A 258 7.79 32.82 -20.76
CA PRO A 258 7.78 34.21 -21.20
C PRO A 258 7.95 34.35 -22.72
N SER A 259 7.43 35.43 -23.30
CA SER A 259 7.44 35.68 -24.75
C SER A 259 8.85 35.69 -25.35
N PHE A 260 9.86 36.14 -24.61
CA PHE A 260 11.25 36.19 -25.07
C PHE A 260 11.94 34.81 -25.10
N LEU A 261 11.46 33.83 -24.33
CA LEU A 261 11.99 32.45 -24.31
C LEU A 261 11.13 31.46 -25.12
N SER A 262 9.90 31.84 -25.46
CA SER A 262 8.97 30.91 -26.08
C SER A 262 9.33 30.64 -27.54
N PHE A 263 9.41 29.36 -27.92
CA PHE A 263 9.59 28.90 -29.29
C PHE A 263 8.30 28.50 -30.01
N ILE A 264 7.17 28.60 -29.32
CA ILE A 264 5.86 28.16 -29.81
C ILE A 264 4.98 29.38 -30.15
N THR A 265 4.43 29.42 -31.36
CA THR A 265 3.41 30.39 -31.73
C THR A 265 2.08 29.99 -31.10
N ARG A 266 1.62 30.65 -30.04
CA ARG A 266 0.42 30.18 -29.29
C ARG A 266 -0.88 30.21 -30.11
N TYR A 267 -1.05 31.21 -30.96
CA TYR A 267 -2.26 31.44 -31.74
C TYR A 267 -1.91 31.71 -33.21
N PRO A 268 -2.56 31.03 -34.18
CA PRO A 268 -2.23 31.14 -35.62
C PRO A 268 -2.35 32.54 -36.26
N GLY A 269 -2.90 33.53 -35.56
CA GLY A 269 -3.10 34.90 -36.07
C GLY A 269 -2.57 36.00 -35.15
N ARG A 270 -1.69 35.68 -34.19
CA ARG A 270 -1.08 36.65 -33.28
C ARG A 270 0.44 36.57 -33.36
N PRO A 271 1.16 37.68 -33.11
CA PRO A 271 2.62 37.65 -33.09
C PRO A 271 3.12 36.70 -31.99
N ARG A 272 4.30 36.12 -32.17
CA ARG A 272 4.92 35.18 -31.21
C ARG A 272 5.11 35.79 -29.81
N THR A 273 5.23 37.10 -29.73
CA THR A 273 5.32 37.87 -28.48
C THR A 273 4.00 37.93 -27.71
N TYR A 274 2.87 37.64 -28.34
CA TYR A 274 1.56 37.64 -27.70
C TYR A 274 1.47 36.53 -26.63
N ARG A 275 1.30 36.95 -25.37
CA ARG A 275 1.13 36.08 -24.21
C ARG A 275 -0.10 36.53 -23.41
N PRO A 276 -1.21 35.77 -23.42
CA PRO A 276 -2.36 36.13 -22.61
C PRO A 276 -2.06 35.93 -21.11
N ARG A 277 -2.74 36.70 -20.25
CA ARG A 277 -2.55 36.64 -18.78
C ARG A 277 -2.74 35.24 -18.19
N HIS A 278 -3.56 34.38 -18.80
CA HIS A 278 -3.81 33.02 -18.34
C HIS A 278 -2.82 31.98 -18.89
N ALA A 279 -1.80 32.37 -19.67
CA ALA A 279 -0.84 31.46 -20.26
C ALA A 279 0.04 30.72 -19.24
N TYR A 280 0.13 31.19 -17.99
CA TYR A 280 0.87 30.51 -16.92
C TYR A 280 0.11 29.33 -16.29
N LYS A 281 -1.22 29.28 -16.46
CA LYS A 281 -2.06 28.27 -15.78
C LYS A 281 -1.65 26.82 -16.09
N PRO A 282 -1.29 26.45 -17.34
CA PRO A 282 -0.82 25.09 -17.63
C PRO A 282 0.46 24.73 -16.89
N ALA A 283 1.42 25.65 -16.74
CA ALA A 283 2.62 25.40 -15.95
C ALA A 283 2.30 25.20 -14.46
N LEU A 284 1.41 26.02 -13.90
CA LEU A 284 0.96 25.83 -12.51
C LEU A 284 0.32 24.45 -12.34
N PHE A 285 -0.55 24.04 -13.27
CA PHE A 285 -1.18 22.72 -13.22
C PHE A 285 -0.15 21.60 -13.36
N ALA A 286 0.76 21.66 -14.33
CA ALA A 286 1.81 20.67 -14.52
C ALA A 286 2.69 20.53 -13.26
N LEU A 287 3.12 21.64 -12.65
CA LEU A 287 3.91 21.63 -11.43
C LEU A 287 3.16 21.04 -10.24
N LEU A 288 1.91 21.44 -10.02
CA LEU A 288 1.10 20.92 -8.91
C LEU A 288 0.78 19.44 -9.10
N THR A 289 0.43 19.01 -10.31
CA THR A 289 0.17 17.59 -10.60
C THR A 289 1.45 16.77 -10.48
N THR A 290 2.60 17.23 -10.98
CA THR A 290 3.88 16.53 -10.78
C THR A 290 4.27 16.46 -9.30
N ALA A 291 4.06 17.52 -8.53
CA ALA A 291 4.31 17.50 -7.09
C ALA A 291 3.38 16.52 -6.36
N ALA A 292 2.09 16.47 -6.74
CA ALA A 292 1.14 15.51 -6.18
C ALA A 292 1.51 14.06 -6.52
N THR A 293 1.84 13.76 -7.79
CA THR A 293 2.28 12.42 -8.21
C THR A 293 3.61 12.03 -7.56
N ALA A 294 4.51 12.99 -7.29
CA ALA A 294 5.76 12.71 -6.59
C ALA A 294 5.55 12.24 -5.14
N LEU A 295 4.38 12.48 -4.54
CA LEU A 295 4.05 11.93 -3.22
C LEU A 295 3.97 10.40 -3.24
N GLU A 296 3.65 9.79 -4.38
CA GLU A 296 3.64 8.32 -4.54
C GLU A 296 5.04 7.72 -4.44
N LEU A 297 6.10 8.49 -4.77
CA LEU A 297 7.48 8.00 -4.70
C LEU A 297 7.94 7.74 -3.25
N PHE A 298 7.34 8.44 -2.29
CA PHE A 298 7.73 8.33 -0.88
C PHE A 298 7.08 7.15 -0.16
N ASP A 299 6.13 6.45 -0.80
CA ASP A 299 5.52 5.17 -0.36
C ASP A 299 5.26 5.09 1.17
N PHE A 300 4.43 6.01 1.67
CA PHE A 300 4.19 6.17 3.11
C PHE A 300 3.35 5.02 3.69
N PRO A 301 3.69 4.51 4.91
CA PRO A 301 2.80 3.62 5.64
C PRO A 301 1.48 4.34 6.01
N PRO A 302 0.36 3.59 6.13
CA PRO A 302 -0.92 4.15 6.52
C PRO A 302 -0.79 4.88 7.86
N TRP A 303 -1.34 6.10 7.92
CA TRP A 303 -1.35 6.92 9.13
C TRP A 303 -2.40 6.41 10.11
N GLY A 304 -1.99 6.23 11.37
CA GLY A 304 -2.86 5.83 12.47
C GLY A 304 -2.23 4.70 13.28
N GLU A 305 -1.70 5.04 14.47
CA GLU A 305 -1.49 4.04 15.51
C GLU A 305 -2.83 3.33 15.75
N LEU A 306 -2.82 1.99 15.75
CA LEU A 306 -4.03 1.24 16.02
C LEU A 306 -4.52 1.58 17.43
N PRO A 307 -5.84 1.75 17.61
CA PRO A 307 -6.40 1.87 18.93
C PRO A 307 -6.16 0.54 19.67
N SER A 308 -5.21 0.53 20.60
CA SER A 308 -5.26 -0.46 21.68
C SER A 308 -6.39 -0.04 22.61
N PHE A 309 -7.18 -1.00 23.09
CA PHE A 309 -8.14 -0.75 24.16
C PHE A 309 -7.39 -0.64 25.47
N LYS A 310 -6.74 0.52 25.66
CA LYS A 310 -5.95 0.83 26.85
C LYS A 310 -6.83 0.76 28.08
N ILE A 311 -6.42 -0.06 29.04
CA ILE A 311 -7.03 -0.12 30.37
C ILE A 311 -6.37 0.95 31.25
N LEU A 312 -5.04 0.89 31.34
CA LEU A 312 -4.24 1.85 32.10
C LEU A 312 -2.78 1.82 31.62
N GLU A 313 -2.00 2.77 32.11
CA GLU A 313 -0.59 2.91 31.78
C GLU A 313 0.13 3.52 32.98
N THR A 314 1.36 3.07 33.20
CA THR A 314 2.29 3.58 34.21
C THR A 314 3.57 4.04 33.52
N ASP A 315 4.53 4.55 34.28
CA ASP A 315 5.82 4.97 33.72
C ASP A 315 6.61 3.78 33.16
N LEU A 316 6.42 2.58 33.73
CA LEU A 316 7.18 1.37 33.38
C LEU A 316 6.37 0.35 32.57
N ASN A 317 5.03 0.37 32.64
CA ASN A 317 4.19 -0.68 32.08
C ASN A 317 2.98 -0.13 31.33
N TYR A 318 2.47 -0.91 30.39
CA TYR A 318 1.29 -0.60 29.59
C TYR A 318 0.28 -1.75 29.68
N VAL A 319 -1.00 -1.43 29.83
CA VAL A 319 -2.06 -2.43 30.00
C VAL A 319 -3.21 -2.19 29.04
N PHE A 320 -3.61 -3.24 28.32
CA PHE A 320 -4.64 -3.20 27.30
C PHE A 320 -5.39 -4.53 27.17
N LEU A 321 -6.55 -4.51 26.54
CA LEU A 321 -7.29 -5.74 26.25
C LEU A 321 -6.65 -6.52 25.10
N ASP A 322 -6.65 -7.85 25.23
CA ASP A 322 -6.28 -8.75 24.13
C ASP A 322 -7.36 -8.71 23.04
N ILE A 323 -6.95 -8.57 21.78
CA ILE A 323 -7.86 -8.56 20.62
C ILE A 323 -8.23 -9.98 20.14
N GLY A 324 -7.49 -11.00 20.57
CA GLY A 324 -7.82 -12.42 20.41
C GLY A 324 -8.10 -13.08 21.76
N PRO A 325 -9.11 -12.60 22.53
CA PRO A 325 -9.33 -13.05 23.89
C PRO A 325 -9.74 -14.54 23.94
N VAL A 326 -9.23 -15.27 24.92
CA VAL A 326 -9.67 -16.65 25.22
C VAL A 326 -10.84 -16.68 26.22
N SER A 327 -11.13 -15.55 26.85
CA SER A 327 -12.31 -15.27 27.69
C SER A 327 -12.58 -13.77 27.74
N GLU A 328 -13.82 -13.39 28.04
CA GLU A 328 -14.19 -11.98 28.23
C GLU A 328 -13.32 -11.33 29.32
N GLY A 329 -12.79 -10.14 29.04
CA GLY A 329 -11.92 -9.41 29.96
C GLY A 329 -10.44 -9.82 29.92
N HIS A 330 -10.02 -10.70 29.00
CA HIS A 330 -8.60 -11.05 28.82
C HIS A 330 -7.76 -9.80 28.54
N ALA A 331 -6.84 -9.49 29.46
CA ALA A 331 -5.95 -8.33 29.39
C ALA A 331 -4.48 -8.74 29.34
N LEU A 332 -3.66 -7.86 28.75
CA LEU A 332 -2.21 -7.99 28.66
C LEU A 332 -1.55 -6.85 29.45
N ILE A 333 -0.52 -7.19 30.22
CA ILE A 333 0.39 -6.25 30.89
C ILE A 333 1.75 -6.41 30.23
N VAL A 334 2.29 -5.33 29.68
CA VAL A 334 3.59 -5.33 29.00
C VAL A 334 4.52 -4.30 29.63
N PRO A 335 5.79 -4.65 29.90
CA PRO A 335 6.79 -3.67 30.27
C PRO A 335 7.10 -2.79 29.05
N LYS A 336 7.24 -1.48 29.26
CA LYS A 336 7.70 -0.57 28.20
C LYS A 336 9.14 -0.89 27.76
N PHE A 337 9.92 -1.53 28.63
CA PHE A 337 11.22 -2.08 28.27
C PHE A 337 11.06 -3.30 27.37
N HIS A 338 11.67 -3.24 26.18
CA HIS A 338 11.59 -4.32 25.22
C HIS A 338 12.59 -5.44 25.52
N SER A 339 12.09 -6.63 25.84
CA SER A 339 12.88 -7.87 25.87
C SER A 339 12.09 -9.06 25.35
N ASN A 340 12.79 -10.09 24.85
CA ASN A 340 12.17 -11.29 24.33
C ASN A 340 11.70 -12.21 25.46
N ARG A 341 12.44 -12.22 26.56
CA ARG A 341 12.20 -13.10 27.70
C ARG A 341 12.14 -12.33 29.01
N MET A 342 11.42 -12.89 29.98
CA MET A 342 11.24 -12.28 31.30
C MET A 342 12.55 -12.12 32.05
N ASP A 343 13.49 -13.07 31.89
CA ASP A 343 14.81 -13.03 32.53
C ASP A 343 15.73 -11.90 32.03
N GLU A 344 15.29 -11.16 31.01
CA GLU A 344 15.99 -10.01 30.43
C GLU A 344 15.36 -8.67 30.85
N VAL A 345 14.20 -8.68 31.53
CA VAL A 345 13.48 -7.46 31.93
C VAL A 345 14.08 -6.91 33.23
N PRO A 346 14.38 -5.61 33.33
CA PRO A 346 14.82 -5.01 34.59
C PRO A 346 13.79 -5.19 35.72
N ASP A 347 14.28 -5.45 36.94
CA ASP A 347 13.45 -5.78 38.10
C ASP A 347 12.38 -4.72 38.41
N GLU A 348 12.67 -3.45 38.15
CA GLU A 348 11.73 -2.34 38.38
C GLU A 348 10.45 -2.47 37.56
N HIS A 349 10.55 -2.94 36.31
CA HIS A 349 9.37 -3.21 35.48
C HIS A 349 8.59 -4.39 36.04
N LEU A 350 9.28 -5.49 36.38
CA LEU A 350 8.67 -6.73 36.88
C LEU A 350 7.97 -6.53 38.23
N ALA A 351 8.54 -5.69 39.11
CA ALA A 351 8.00 -5.41 40.43
C ALA A 351 6.59 -4.79 40.39
N GLU A 352 6.25 -4.07 39.32
CA GLU A 352 4.95 -3.41 39.16
C GLU A 352 3.89 -4.30 38.48
N ILE A 353 4.30 -5.32 37.72
CA ILE A 353 3.39 -6.16 36.91
C ILE A 353 2.35 -6.90 37.76
N LEU A 354 2.74 -7.58 38.84
CA LEU A 354 1.80 -8.34 39.67
C LEU A 354 0.81 -7.43 40.44
N PRO A 355 1.23 -6.28 41.01
CA PRO A 355 0.30 -5.26 41.49
C PRO A 355 -0.71 -4.79 40.43
N LEU A 356 -0.28 -4.60 39.18
CA LEU A 356 -1.18 -4.25 38.07
C LEU A 356 -2.15 -5.39 37.75
N ALA A 357 -1.68 -6.63 37.69
CA ALA A 357 -2.52 -7.82 37.47
C ALA A 357 -3.61 -7.95 38.54
N LYS A 358 -3.25 -7.74 39.82
CA LYS A 358 -4.19 -7.68 40.94
C LYS A 358 -5.23 -6.57 40.76
N LYS A 359 -4.82 -5.38 40.31
CA LYS A 359 -5.72 -4.25 40.07
C LYS A 359 -6.72 -4.56 38.95
N ILE A 360 -6.26 -5.19 37.88
CA ILE A 360 -7.10 -5.61 36.74
C ILE A 360 -8.09 -6.68 37.18
N ALA A 361 -7.63 -7.75 37.84
CA ALA A 361 -8.52 -8.83 38.31
C ALA A 361 -9.63 -8.30 39.23
N LYS A 362 -9.31 -7.35 40.13
CA LYS A 362 -10.31 -6.66 40.95
C LYS A 362 -11.28 -5.81 40.14
N ALA A 363 -10.78 -5.10 39.12
CA ALA A 363 -11.63 -4.25 38.28
C ALA A 363 -12.59 -5.07 37.40
N LEU A 364 -12.19 -6.29 37.03
CA LEU A 364 -13.02 -7.24 36.27
C LEU A 364 -14.06 -7.96 37.16
N ASP A 365 -13.98 -7.83 38.48
CA ASP A 365 -14.83 -8.53 39.45
C ASP A 365 -14.85 -10.06 39.24
N VAL A 366 -13.67 -10.63 38.95
CA VAL A 366 -13.51 -12.06 38.70
C VAL A 366 -13.00 -12.80 39.93
N VAL A 367 -13.61 -13.95 40.23
CA VAL A 367 -13.17 -14.84 41.32
C VAL A 367 -12.03 -15.74 40.83
N ASP A 368 -12.26 -16.40 39.69
CA ASP A 368 -11.32 -17.34 39.08
C ASP A 368 -10.63 -16.69 37.88
N TYR A 369 -9.29 -16.69 37.88
CA TYR A 369 -8.48 -16.16 36.79
C TYR A 369 -7.09 -16.79 36.79
N ASN A 370 -6.44 -16.76 35.62
CA ASN A 370 -5.07 -17.21 35.44
C ASN A 370 -4.16 -16.02 35.14
N ILE A 371 -2.96 -16.04 35.71
CA ILE A 371 -1.84 -15.20 35.28
C ILE A 371 -0.85 -16.10 34.54
N LEU A 372 -0.55 -15.78 33.29
CA LEU A 372 0.35 -16.57 32.45
C LEU A 372 1.38 -15.67 31.79
N GLN A 373 2.62 -16.14 31.74
CA GLN A 373 3.69 -15.54 30.96
C GLN A 373 4.52 -16.65 30.34
N ASN A 374 4.82 -16.51 29.05
CA ASN A 374 5.45 -17.54 28.25
C ASN A 374 6.83 -17.09 27.78
N ASN A 375 7.88 -17.91 27.97
CA ASN A 375 9.25 -17.64 27.51
C ASN A 375 9.71 -18.69 26.47
N GLY A 376 9.74 -18.30 25.20
CA GLY A 376 10.15 -19.12 24.07
C GLY A 376 9.00 -19.77 23.30
N LYS A 377 9.23 -20.05 22.01
CA LYS A 377 8.22 -20.59 21.08
C LYS A 377 7.58 -21.90 21.57
N ILE A 378 8.38 -22.81 22.14
CA ILE A 378 7.89 -24.10 22.67
C ILE A 378 7.02 -23.89 23.92
N ALA A 379 7.26 -22.82 24.69
CA ALA A 379 6.45 -22.43 25.83
C ALA A 379 5.21 -21.62 25.43
N PHE A 380 4.79 -21.68 24.15
CA PHE A 380 3.61 -20.99 23.64
C PHE A 380 3.75 -19.44 23.59
N GLN A 381 4.98 -18.93 23.53
CA GLN A 381 5.22 -17.52 23.22
C GLN A 381 5.16 -17.30 21.71
N HIS A 382 4.19 -16.50 21.27
CA HIS A 382 4.05 -16.10 19.87
C HIS A 382 4.51 -14.66 19.61
N VAL A 383 4.59 -13.84 20.67
CA VAL A 383 5.07 -12.46 20.64
C VAL A 383 6.33 -12.37 21.47
N PHE A 384 7.46 -12.07 20.83
CA PHE A 384 8.76 -11.92 21.50
C PHE A 384 8.92 -10.51 22.07
N HIS A 385 7.97 -10.15 22.90
CA HIS A 385 8.04 -9.06 23.85
C HIS A 385 7.35 -9.57 25.11
N VAL A 386 7.93 -9.36 26.28
CA VAL A 386 7.33 -9.87 27.53
C VAL A 386 5.91 -9.34 27.70
N HIS A 387 4.97 -10.23 27.93
CA HIS A 387 3.58 -9.88 28.20
C HIS A 387 3.00 -10.87 29.19
N PHE A 388 2.33 -10.36 30.21
CA PHE A 388 1.62 -11.14 31.19
C PHE A 388 0.13 -11.11 30.85
N HIS A 389 -0.43 -12.29 30.69
CA HIS A 389 -1.86 -12.48 30.48
C HIS A 389 -2.59 -12.43 31.83
N VAL A 390 -3.69 -11.69 31.90
CA VAL A 390 -4.70 -11.76 32.96
C VAL A 390 -5.95 -12.35 32.32
N ILE A 391 -6.21 -13.63 32.56
CA ILE A 391 -7.23 -14.41 31.86
C ILE A 391 -8.35 -14.79 32.83
N PRO A 392 -9.53 -14.16 32.76
CA PRO A 392 -10.71 -14.62 33.49
C PRO A 392 -11.07 -16.07 33.18
N LYS A 393 -11.50 -16.84 34.20
CA LYS A 393 -11.89 -18.24 34.07
C LYS A 393 -13.36 -18.42 34.50
N PRO A 394 -14.34 -17.99 33.67
CA PRO A 394 -15.75 -17.99 34.07
C PRO A 394 -16.36 -19.41 34.15
N ASN A 395 -15.81 -20.36 33.40
CA ASN A 395 -16.23 -21.77 33.39
C ASN A 395 -15.10 -22.67 32.87
N GLU A 396 -15.32 -23.99 32.86
CA GLU A 396 -14.31 -24.96 32.43
C GLU A 396 -13.90 -24.83 30.95
N ARG A 397 -14.79 -24.33 30.09
CA ARG A 397 -14.63 -24.29 28.62
C ARG A 397 -13.99 -23.01 28.10
N GLU A 398 -14.10 -21.91 28.83
CA GLU A 398 -13.55 -20.60 28.46
C GLU A 398 -12.30 -20.26 29.28
N GLY A 399 -11.47 -19.33 28.81
CA GLY A 399 -10.22 -18.95 29.47
C GLY A 399 -9.09 -19.95 29.22
N LEU A 400 -8.11 -20.00 30.12
CA LEU A 400 -7.01 -20.98 30.02
C LEU A 400 -7.53 -22.38 30.32
N ILE A 401 -7.27 -23.35 29.43
CA ILE A 401 -7.67 -24.75 29.61
C ILE A 401 -6.47 -25.57 30.05
N LEU A 402 -6.52 -26.08 31.28
CA LEU A 402 -5.54 -26.99 31.87
C LEU A 402 -6.29 -28.20 32.43
N ASP A 403 -6.27 -29.32 31.70
CA ASP A 403 -6.77 -30.61 32.18
C ASP A 403 -5.61 -31.59 32.44
N VAL A 404 -5.92 -32.82 32.85
CA VAL A 404 -4.92 -33.87 33.16
C VAL A 404 -4.03 -34.20 31.95
N GLN A 405 -4.51 -34.04 30.72
CA GLN A 405 -3.71 -34.25 29.51
C GLN A 405 -2.76 -33.07 29.27
N HIS A 406 -3.18 -31.86 29.62
CA HIS A 406 -2.39 -30.63 29.50
C HIS A 406 -1.46 -30.38 30.70
N TRP A 407 -1.64 -31.11 31.81
CA TRP A 407 -0.74 -31.08 32.98
C TRP A 407 -0.11 -32.46 33.24
N PRO A 408 0.81 -32.92 32.37
CA PRO A 408 1.42 -34.24 32.45
C PRO A 408 2.41 -34.32 33.62
N ARG A 409 1.89 -34.56 34.83
CA ARG A 409 2.70 -34.71 36.05
C ARG A 409 3.65 -35.90 35.89
N LYS A 410 4.94 -35.65 36.08
CA LYS A 410 5.96 -36.71 36.16
C LYS A 410 6.09 -37.17 37.61
N GLU A 411 6.15 -38.48 37.82
CA GLU A 411 6.60 -39.04 39.08
C GLU A 411 8.12 -38.97 39.15
N VAL A 412 8.65 -38.39 40.22
CA VAL A 412 10.08 -38.12 40.41
C VAL A 412 10.48 -38.62 41.80
N GLN A 413 11.61 -39.32 41.90
CA GLN A 413 12.11 -39.83 43.18
C GLN A 413 12.70 -38.69 44.04
N LYS A 414 12.71 -38.86 45.37
CA LYS A 414 13.18 -37.82 46.31
C LYS A 414 14.64 -37.45 46.05
N GLU A 415 15.45 -38.42 45.67
CA GLU A 415 16.88 -38.28 45.38
C GLU A 415 17.10 -37.40 44.14
N GLN A 416 16.25 -37.53 43.12
CA GLN A 416 16.30 -36.70 41.91
C GLN A 416 15.90 -35.24 42.21
N LEU A 417 14.93 -35.05 43.11
CA LEU A 417 14.54 -33.71 43.58
C LEU A 417 15.65 -33.06 44.39
N ALA A 418 16.31 -33.81 45.28
CA ALA A 418 17.45 -33.31 46.06
C ALA A 418 18.62 -32.89 45.15
N ALA A 419 18.96 -33.71 44.14
CA ALA A 419 20.00 -33.37 43.17
C ALA A 419 19.66 -32.11 42.35
N ALA A 420 18.39 -31.93 41.98
CA ALA A 420 17.95 -30.73 41.28
C ALA A 420 18.04 -29.48 42.17
N LEU A 421 17.69 -29.60 43.46
CA LEU A 421 17.81 -28.52 44.44
C LEU A 421 19.25 -28.07 44.59
N GLU A 422 20.18 -28.99 44.86
CA GLU A 422 21.61 -28.69 45.02
C GLU A 422 22.17 -27.98 43.78
N LYS A 423 21.81 -28.47 42.59
CA LYS A 423 22.22 -27.86 41.31
C LYS A 423 21.71 -26.42 41.15
N ILE A 424 20.49 -26.13 41.57
CA ILE A 424 19.91 -24.78 41.48
C ILE A 424 20.57 -23.85 42.50
N GLN A 425 20.72 -24.30 43.75
CA GLN A 425 21.34 -23.50 44.82
C GLN A 425 22.78 -23.12 44.48
N ALA A 426 23.59 -24.07 44.02
CA ALA A 426 24.96 -23.80 43.60
C ALA A 426 25.05 -22.75 42.48
N ARG A 427 24.08 -22.71 41.56
CA ARG A 427 24.05 -21.70 40.48
C ARG A 427 23.64 -20.32 40.98
N LEU A 428 22.74 -20.25 41.96
CA LEU A 428 22.32 -18.98 42.55
C LEU A 428 23.45 -18.35 43.37
N GLU A 429 24.19 -19.16 44.13
CA GLU A 429 25.35 -18.68 44.90
C GLU A 429 26.42 -18.05 43.97
N LEU A 430 26.72 -18.72 42.85
CA LEU A 430 27.64 -18.21 41.82
C LEU A 430 27.15 -16.92 41.15
N SER A 431 25.84 -16.74 40.96
CA SER A 431 25.33 -15.50 40.37
C SER A 431 25.37 -14.34 41.37
N THR A 432 25.16 -14.62 42.66
CA THR A 432 25.26 -13.59 43.72
C THR A 432 26.69 -13.12 43.98
N SER A 433 27.70 -13.99 43.82
CA SER A 433 29.10 -13.59 43.96
C SER A 433 29.59 -12.69 42.83
N ASN A 434 29.13 -12.92 41.59
CA ASN A 434 29.49 -12.12 40.42
C ASN A 434 28.82 -10.73 40.37
N LEU A 435 27.90 -10.43 41.28
CA LEU A 435 27.28 -9.10 41.45
C LEU A 435 27.92 -8.30 42.59
N ALA A 436 28.82 -8.92 43.36
CA ALA A 436 29.49 -8.32 44.52
C ALA A 436 30.95 -7.89 44.25
N ASP A 437 31.49 -8.23 43.07
CA ASP A 437 32.73 -7.72 42.48
C ASP A 437 32.39 -6.77 41.31
#